data_AF-A0A060X677-F1
#
_entry.id   AF-A0A060X677-F1
#
_cell.length_a   1.000
_cell.length_b   1.000
_cell.length_c   1.000
_cell.angle_alpha   90.00
_cell.angle_beta   90.00
_cell.angle_gamma   90.00
#
_symmetry.space_group_name_H-M   'P 1'
#
loop_
_entity.id
_entity.type
_entity.pdbx_description
1 polymer ?
#
loop_
_entity_poly.entity_id
_entity_poly.type
_entity_poly.pdbx_seq_one_letter_code
_entity_poly.pdbx_strand_id
1 'polypeptide(L)' 'MVGHGIGEPPVFLASTIFFAIKEAVAAARRERGLGDSFPLSSPATAERIRMACEDQFTEMAPSPEKGTFKPWSINI' A
#
# COMPACT_ATOMS: atom_id res chain seq x y z
N MET A 1 -20.79 -37.25 9.35
CA MET A 1 -19.74 -36.26 9.67
C MET A 1 -19.57 -35.38 8.44
N VAL A 2 -20.07 -34.15 8.48
CA VAL A 2 -19.87 -33.18 7.38
C VAL A 2 -18.62 -32.38 7.74
N GLY A 3 -17.55 -32.53 6.97
CA GLY A 3 -16.33 -31.75 7.15
C GLY A 3 -16.51 -30.35 6.57
N HIS A 4 -16.11 -29.31 7.31
CA HIS A 4 -16.01 -27.96 6.76
C HIS A 4 -14.74 -27.87 5.90
N GLY A 5 -14.89 -27.48 4.63
CA GLY A 5 -13.77 -27.19 3.75
C GLY A 5 -13.04 -25.93 4.22
N ILE A 6 -11.89 -26.10 4.88
CA ILE A 6 -11.11 -25.02 5.49
C ILE A 6 -9.92 -24.55 4.63
N GLY A 7 -9.76 -25.06 3.40
CA GLY A 7 -8.58 -24.78 2.58
C GLY A 7 -8.50 -23.34 2.08
N GLU A 8 -9.58 -22.83 1.49
CA GLU A 8 -9.64 -21.51 0.84
C GLU A 8 -10.10 -20.36 1.75
N PRO A 9 -11.05 -20.55 2.70
CA PRO A 9 -11.48 -19.47 3.61
C PRO A 9 -10.37 -18.74 4.39
N PRO A 10 -9.29 -19.39 4.88
CA PRO A 10 -8.25 -18.69 5.62
C PRO A 10 -7.34 -17.82 4.74
N VAL A 11 -7.31 -18.00 3.41
CA VAL A 11 -6.47 -17.19 2.52
C VAL A 11 -6.86 -15.71 2.63
N PHE A 12 -8.14 -15.42 2.78
CA PHE A 12 -8.62 -14.04 2.91
C PHE A 12 -8.33 -13.43 4.30
N LEU A 13 -8.06 -14.24 5.33
CA LEU A 13 -7.69 -13.71 6.65
C LEU A 13 -6.38 -12.90 6.59
N ALA A 14 -5.50 -13.16 5.63
CA ALA A 14 -4.31 -12.35 5.40
C ALA A 14 -4.63 -10.88 5.04
N SER A 15 -5.85 -10.59 4.55
CA SER A 15 -6.29 -9.21 4.30
C SER A 15 -6.35 -8.35 5.59
N THR A 16 -6.47 -8.97 6.76
CA THR A 16 -6.40 -8.26 8.06
C THR A 16 -5.07 -7.51 8.22
N ILE A 17 -3.97 -8.12 7.78
CA ILE A 17 -2.64 -7.50 7.81
C ILE A 17 -2.58 -6.31 6.83
N PHE A 18 -3.18 -6.46 5.64
CA PHE A 18 -3.26 -5.37 4.67
C PHE A 18 -4.00 -4.15 5.25
N PHE A 19 -5.13 -4.36 5.93
CA PHE A 19 -5.86 -3.27 6.57
C PHE A 19 -5.12 -2.69 7.78
N ALA A 20 -4.44 -3.51 8.58
CA ALA A 20 -3.60 -3.03 9.68
C ALA A 20 -2.48 -2.10 9.18
N ILE A 21 -1.84 -2.45 8.05
CA ILE A 21 -0.85 -1.59 7.40
C ILE A 21 -1.50 -0.28 6.91
N LYS A 22 -2.68 -0.35 6.30
CA LYS A 22 -3.39 0.84 5.82
C LYS A 22 -3.70 1.82 6.96
N GLU A 23 -4.15 1.32 8.10
CA GLU A 23 -4.39 2.15 9.29
C GLU A 23 -3.10 2.77 9.85
N ALA A 24 -2.00 2.01 9.89
CA ALA A 24 -0.70 2.54 10.33
C ALA A 24 -0.21 3.68 9.44
N VAL A 25 -0.38 3.57 8.12
CA VAL A 25 -0.04 4.63 7.16
C VAL A 25 -0.99 5.83 7.31
N ALA A 26 -2.31 5.61 7.53
CA ALA A 26 -3.26 6.69 7.80
C ALA A 26 -2.85 7.49 9.03
N ALA A 27 -2.44 6.82 10.11
CA ALA A 27 -1.94 7.49 11.32
C ALA A 27 -0.70 8.34 11.04
N ALA A 28 0.29 7.80 10.31
CA ALA A 28 1.50 8.55 9.94
C ALA A 28 1.20 9.78 9.06
N ARG A 29 0.20 9.69 8.18
CA ARG A 29 -0.28 10.82 7.36
C ARG A 29 -0.94 11.90 8.22
N ARG A 30 -1.81 11.49 9.16
CA ARG A 30 -2.49 12.39 10.10
C ARG A 30 -1.52 13.20 10.94
N GLU A 31 -0.45 12.57 11.44
CA GLU A 31 0.60 13.25 12.22
C GLU A 31 1.30 14.35 11.41
N ARG A 32 1.31 14.23 10.08
CA ARG A 32 1.94 15.19 9.16
C ARG A 32 0.94 16.19 8.57
N GLY A 33 -0.33 16.17 9.03
CA GLY A 33 -1.39 17.01 8.48
C GLY A 33 -1.85 16.63 7.08
N LEU A 34 -1.49 15.44 6.61
CA LEU A 34 -1.99 14.86 5.37
C LEU A 34 -3.32 14.15 5.65
N GLY A 35 -4.24 14.16 4.68
CA GLY A 35 -5.53 13.50 4.84
C GLY A 35 -5.43 11.99 5.08
N ASP A 36 -6.37 11.47 5.86
CA ASP A 36 -6.44 10.05 6.26
C ASP A 36 -6.84 9.13 5.10
N SER A 37 -7.54 9.67 4.10
CA SER A 37 -7.96 8.91 2.92
C SER A 37 -6.85 8.90 1.87
N PHE A 38 -6.29 7.73 1.60
CA PHE A 38 -5.33 7.51 0.52
C PHE A 38 -5.58 6.14 -0.16
N PRO A 39 -5.31 6.03 -1.47
CA PRO A 39 -5.36 4.76 -2.16
C PRO A 39 -4.15 3.90 -1.81
N LEU A 40 -4.38 2.67 -1.38
CA LEU A 40 -3.36 1.64 -1.22
C LEU A 40 -3.80 0.40 -2.01
N SER A 41 -3.02 0.00 -3.01
CA SER A 41 -3.32 -1.16 -3.84
C SER A 41 -2.59 -2.40 -3.33
N SER A 42 -3.24 -3.56 -3.41
CA SER A 42 -2.60 -4.85 -3.15
C SER A 42 -1.64 -5.21 -4.30
N PRO A 43 -0.49 -5.86 -4.01
CA PRO A 43 0.07 -6.09 -2.68
C PRO A 43 0.60 -4.80 -2.04
N ALA A 44 0.48 -4.68 -0.71
CA ALA A 44 1.08 -3.59 0.07
C ALA A 44 2.61 -3.79 0.19
N THR A 45 3.33 -3.61 -0.92
CA THR A 45 4.78 -3.69 -0.96
C THR A 45 5.42 -2.57 -0.13
N ALA A 46 6.67 -2.79 0.31
CA ALA A 46 7.43 -1.77 1.02
C ALA A 46 7.53 -0.45 0.23
N GLU A 47 7.65 -0.52 -1.10
CA GLU A 47 7.61 0.64 -2.00
C GLU A 47 6.30 1.42 -1.84
N ARG A 48 5.14 0.75 -1.94
CA ARG A 48 3.83 1.40 -1.82
C ARG A 48 3.59 2.00 -0.44
N ILE A 49 3.98 1.28 0.61
CA ILE A 49 3.89 1.75 2.00
C ILE A 49 4.75 3.00 2.17
N ARG A 50 6.00 2.97 1.70
CA ARG A 50 6.92 4.10 1.81
C ARG A 50 6.41 5.32 1.06
N MET A 51 5.96 5.16 -0.18
CA MET A 51 5.47 6.27 -0.99
C MET A 51 4.15 6.87 -0.47
N ALA A 52 3.34 6.10 0.27
CA ALA A 52 2.13 6.59 0.91
C ALA A 52 2.40 7.42 2.19
N CYS A 53 3.52 7.16 2.87
CA CYS A 53 3.98 7.95 4.03
C CYS A 53 4.76 9.20 3.56
N GLU A 54 4.12 10.13 2.87
CA GLU A 54 4.78 11.32 2.31
C GLU A 54 5.50 12.18 3.39
N ASP A 55 6.75 12.55 3.13
CA ASP A 55 7.54 13.52 3.91
C ASP A 55 8.52 14.28 3.01
N GLN A 56 9.35 15.13 3.63
CA GLN A 56 10.46 15.85 3.03
C GLN A 56 11.30 15.01 2.05
N PHE A 57 11.52 13.71 2.29
CA PHE A 57 12.32 12.89 1.38
C PHE A 57 11.55 12.52 0.11
N THR A 58 10.23 12.34 0.24
CA THR A 58 9.34 12.14 -0.91
C THR A 58 9.30 13.39 -1.78
N GLU A 59 9.27 14.58 -1.19
CA GLU A 59 9.28 15.85 -1.93
C GLU A 59 10.62 16.11 -2.65
N MET A 60 11.74 15.69 -2.05
CA MET A 60 13.08 15.81 -2.64
C MET A 60 13.30 14.93 -3.87
N ALA A 61 12.48 13.89 -4.07
CA ALA A 61 12.65 12.89 -5.13
C ALA A 61 11.45 12.89 -6.10
N PRO A 62 11.30 13.92 -6.95
CA PRO A 62 10.19 14.00 -7.89
C PRO A 62 10.26 12.86 -8.93
N SER A 63 9.09 12.34 -9.29
CA SER A 63 9.00 11.34 -10.36
C SER A 63 9.36 11.98 -11.71
N PRO A 64 10.14 11.29 -12.57
CA PRO A 64 10.43 11.78 -13.91
C PRO A 64 9.16 11.94 -14.75
N GLU A 65 9.19 12.88 -15.69
CA GLU A 65 8.05 13.13 -16.59
C GLU A 65 7.68 11.88 -17.38
N LYS A 66 6.36 11.60 -17.43
CA LYS A 66 5.84 10.42 -18.13
C LYS A 66 6.18 10.50 -19.62
N GLY A 67 6.70 9.42 -20.17
CA GLY A 67 7.09 9.33 -21.59
C GLY A 67 8.55 9.70 -21.89
N THR A 68 9.28 10.28 -20.93
CA THR A 68 10.72 10.58 -21.10
C THR A 68 11.62 9.35 -20.90
N PHE A 69 11.09 8.29 -20.29
CA PHE A 69 11.83 7.06 -19.99
C PHE A 69 10.97 5.82 -20.23
N LYS A 70 11.64 4.68 -20.48
CA LYS A 70 11.00 3.36 -20.53
C LYS A 70 11.10 2.71 -19.13
N PRO A 71 9.99 2.53 -18.40
CA PRO A 71 10.04 1.88 -17.10
C PRO A 71 10.43 0.41 -17.25
N TRP A 72 11.19 -0.09 -16.27
CA TRP A 72 11.58 -1.50 -16.19
C TRP A 72 10.40 -2.41 -15.79
N SER A 73 9.53 -1.92 -14.90
CA SER A 73 8.36 -2.62 -14.41
C SER A 73 7.18 -1.66 -14.30
N ILE A 74 5.97 -2.16 -14.54
CA ILE A 74 4.72 -1.45 -14.34
C ILE A 74 3.77 -2.32 -13.53
N ASN A 75 2.91 -1.69 -12.73
CA ASN A 75 1.75 -2.38 -12.16
C ASN A 75 0.73 -2.56 -13.27
N ILE A 76 0.32 -3.81 -13.50
CA ILE A 76 -0.74 -4.19 -14.47
C ILE A 76 -2.13 -4.02 -13.87
#